data_AF-A0A3C0IVT6-F1
#
_entry.id   AF-A0A3C0IVT6-F1
#
_cell.length_a   1.000
_cell.length_b   1.000
_cell.length_c   1.000
_cell.angle_alpha   90.00
_cell.angle_beta   90.00
_cell.angle_gamma   90.00
#
_symmetry.space_group_name_H-M   'P 1'
#
loop_
_entity.id
_entity.type
_entity.pdbx_description
1 polymer ?
#
loop_
_entity_poly.entity_id
_entity_poly.type
_entity_poly.pdbx_seq_one_letter_code
_entity_poly.pdbx_strand_id
1 'polypeptide(L)'
;TAVGFIDDDPTKRGGVLNSLPVLGTRSRLGEVIERYDVDEVIVAMPSAPGTVIREVMDACRDLKVKIKTLPGVYELVDGKVSVKQLRDIQIEDLLGREPVHLDLDQIGAYLADQTVLVTGAGGSIGSEICRQVA
;
A
#
# COMPACT_ATOMS: atom_id res chain seq x y z
N THR A 1 7.75 -9.79 -18.28
CA THR A 1 6.87 -10.78 -17.62
C THR A 1 7.23 -10.82 -16.15
N ALA A 2 6.27 -11.02 -15.24
CA ALA A 2 6.58 -11.12 -13.82
C ALA A 2 7.35 -12.41 -13.51
N VAL A 3 8.40 -12.31 -12.68
CA VAL A 3 9.26 -13.44 -12.28
C VAL A 3 8.91 -14.02 -10.92
N GLY A 4 8.25 -13.24 -10.06
CA GLY A 4 7.91 -13.65 -8.70
C GLY A 4 7.38 -12.50 -7.84
N PHE A 5 7.08 -12.83 -6.58
CA PHE A 5 6.64 -11.89 -5.55
C PHE A 5 7.69 -11.75 -4.45
N ILE A 6 7.66 -10.61 -3.76
CA ILE A 6 8.40 -10.35 -2.52
C ILE A 6 7.38 -10.02 -1.46
N ASP A 7 7.42 -10.72 -0.33
CA ASP A 7 6.50 -10.50 0.78
C ASP A 7 7.19 -10.83 2.11
N ASP A 8 7.03 -9.95 3.10
CA ASP A 8 7.62 -10.11 4.43
C ASP A 8 6.81 -11.04 5.33
N ASP A 9 5.54 -11.28 5.00
CA ASP A 9 4.66 -12.19 5.71
C ASP A 9 5.28 -13.60 5.74
N PRO A 10 5.65 -14.11 6.92
CA PRO A 10 6.30 -15.42 7.03
C PRO A 10 5.43 -16.57 6.53
N THR A 11 4.10 -16.41 6.54
CA THR A 11 3.15 -17.43 6.07
C THR A 11 3.19 -17.63 4.56
N LYS A 12 3.70 -16.65 3.80
CA LYS A 12 3.76 -16.69 2.33
C LYS A 12 5.12 -17.17 1.80
N ARG A 13 6.12 -17.35 2.66
CA ARG A 13 7.48 -17.76 2.27
C ARG A 13 7.49 -19.13 1.62
N GLY A 14 8.13 -19.25 0.45
CA GLY A 14 8.13 -20.48 -0.34
C GLY A 14 6.77 -20.84 -0.95
N GLY A 15 5.76 -19.97 -0.77
CA GLY A 15 4.46 -20.10 -1.40
C GLY A 15 4.48 -19.74 -2.88
N VAL A 16 3.37 -20.03 -3.54
CA VAL A 16 3.12 -19.70 -4.94
C VAL A 16 1.80 -18.95 -5.03
N LEU A 17 1.81 -17.81 -5.71
CA LEU A 17 0.63 -17.00 -5.99
C LEU A 17 0.51 -16.85 -7.50
N ASN A 18 -0.66 -17.20 -8.07
CA ASN A 18 -0.90 -17.13 -9.51
C ASN A 18 0.23 -17.76 -10.36
N SER A 19 0.68 -18.95 -9.94
CA SER A 19 1.79 -19.71 -10.56
C SER A 19 3.17 -19.06 -10.49
N LEU A 20 3.34 -17.95 -9.75
CA LEU A 20 4.61 -17.29 -9.51
C LEU A 20 5.06 -17.51 -8.06
N PRO A 21 6.35 -17.78 -7.82
CA PRO A 21 6.87 -18.01 -6.48
C PRO A 21 6.99 -16.72 -5.66
N VAL A 22 6.90 -16.85 -4.34
CA VAL A 22 7.41 -15.83 -3.40
C VAL A 22 8.91 -16.06 -3.22
N LEU A 23 9.71 -15.18 -3.82
CA LEU A 23 11.17 -15.30 -3.93
C LEU A 23 11.91 -14.90 -2.64
N GLY A 24 11.23 -14.23 -1.72
CA GLY A 24 11.78 -13.85 -0.43
C GLY A 24 11.08 -12.63 0.18
N THR A 25 11.76 -12.05 1.16
CA THR A 25 11.39 -10.82 1.88
C THR A 25 12.03 -9.61 1.21
N ARG A 26 11.65 -8.40 1.63
CA ARG A 26 12.22 -7.13 1.12
C ARG A 26 13.75 -7.09 1.25
N SER A 27 14.31 -7.70 2.28
CA SER A 27 15.77 -7.80 2.47
C SER A 27 16.50 -8.60 1.37
N ARG A 28 15.81 -9.44 0.60
CA ARG A 28 16.37 -10.16 -0.56
C ARG A 28 16.07 -9.51 -1.90
N LEU A 29 15.39 -8.36 -1.90
CA LEU A 29 14.95 -7.70 -3.13
C LEU A 29 16.12 -7.43 -4.09
N GLY A 30 17.25 -6.94 -3.57
CA GLY A 30 18.44 -6.68 -4.39
C GLY A 30 19.01 -7.94 -5.05
N GLU A 31 19.19 -9.02 -4.28
CA GLU A 31 19.64 -10.32 -4.80
C GLU A 31 18.71 -10.84 -5.89
N VAL A 32 17.40 -10.70 -5.70
CA VAL A 32 16.39 -11.13 -6.67
C VAL A 32 16.45 -10.30 -7.94
N ILE A 33 16.60 -8.99 -7.84
CA ILE A 33 16.72 -8.10 -9.01
C ILE A 33 17.91 -8.51 -9.88
N GLU A 34 19.08 -8.71 -9.28
CA GLU A 34 20.30 -9.11 -10.00
C GLU A 34 20.19 -10.52 -10.59
N ARG A 35 19.69 -11.49 -9.79
CA ARG A 35 19.61 -12.89 -10.20
C ARG A 35 18.65 -13.13 -11.36
N TYR A 36 17.56 -12.36 -11.42
CA TYR A 36 16.49 -12.54 -12.40
C TYR A 36 16.47 -11.45 -13.48
N ASP A 37 17.45 -10.54 -13.48
CA ASP A 37 17.56 -9.41 -14.43
C ASP A 37 16.25 -8.61 -14.52
N VAL A 38 15.78 -8.13 -13.36
CA VAL A 38 14.46 -7.48 -13.24
C VAL A 38 14.50 -6.04 -13.74
N ASP A 39 13.65 -5.72 -14.72
CA ASP A 39 13.52 -4.36 -15.28
C ASP A 39 12.63 -3.42 -14.45
N GLU A 40 11.67 -3.97 -13.72
CA GLU A 40 10.63 -3.20 -13.02
C GLU A 40 10.16 -3.87 -11.72
N VAL A 41 10.08 -3.10 -10.65
CA VAL A 41 9.51 -3.45 -9.35
C VAL A 41 8.20 -2.72 -9.16
N ILE A 42 7.14 -3.46 -8.82
CA ILE A 42 5.81 -2.90 -8.54
C ILE A 42 5.52 -3.05 -7.04
N VAL A 43 5.41 -1.93 -6.34
CA VAL A 43 5.00 -1.87 -4.94
C VAL A 43 3.48 -1.92 -4.86
N ALA A 44 2.95 -3.12 -4.62
CA ALA A 44 1.53 -3.39 -4.49
C ALA A 44 0.99 -3.19 -3.06
N MET A 45 1.52 -2.20 -2.34
CA MET A 45 1.14 -1.90 -0.95
C MET A 45 0.79 -0.40 -0.82
N PRO A 46 -0.35 0.05 -1.37
CA PRO A 46 -0.70 1.48 -1.44
C PRO A 46 -0.97 2.14 -0.07
N SER A 47 -1.07 1.34 0.99
CA SER A 47 -1.21 1.79 2.38
C SER A 47 0.05 1.59 3.22
N ALA A 48 1.17 1.15 2.62
CA ALA A 48 2.42 0.97 3.35
C ALA A 48 2.94 2.30 3.89
N PRO A 49 3.56 2.31 5.09
CA PRO A 49 4.24 3.50 5.59
C PRO A 49 5.34 3.97 4.63
N GLY A 50 5.57 5.28 4.57
CA GLY A 50 6.61 5.85 3.71
C GLY A 50 8.03 5.34 4.03
N THR A 51 8.27 4.86 5.26
CA THR A 51 9.50 4.17 5.65
C THR A 51 9.70 2.87 4.86
N VAL A 52 8.65 2.08 4.67
CA VAL A 52 8.69 0.83 3.88
C VAL A 52 8.95 1.14 2.40
N ILE A 53 8.29 2.17 1.85
CA ILE A 53 8.54 2.61 0.46
C ILE A 53 10.00 3.02 0.29
N ARG A 54 10.55 3.75 1.26
CA ARG A 54 11.95 4.17 1.27
C ARG A 54 12.92 2.99 1.31
N GLU A 55 12.66 1.99 2.14
CA GLU A 55 13.47 0.74 2.16
C GLU A 55 13.50 0.06 0.79
N VAL A 56 12.35 -0.01 0.09
CA VAL A 56 12.28 -0.59 -1.25
C VAL A 56 13.09 0.24 -2.25
N MET A 57 12.96 1.57 -2.22
CA MET A 57 13.77 2.45 -3.08
C MET A 57 15.26 2.32 -2.82
N ASP A 58 15.67 2.25 -1.55
CA ASP A 58 17.07 2.14 -1.16
C ASP A 58 17.66 0.80 -1.62
N ALA A 59 16.90 -0.30 -1.51
CA ALA A 59 17.31 -1.61 -2.04
C ALA A 59 17.45 -1.63 -3.56
N CYS A 60 16.77 -0.73 -4.28
CA CYS A 60 16.78 -0.64 -5.74
C CYS A 60 17.73 0.43 -6.29
N ARG A 61 18.28 1.30 -5.42
CA ARG A 61 18.98 2.55 -5.77
C ARG A 61 20.08 2.38 -6.82
N ASP A 62 20.89 1.33 -6.67
CA ASP A 62 22.06 1.08 -7.52
C ASP A 62 21.79 0.02 -8.61
N LEU A 63 20.57 -0.52 -8.69
CA LEU A 63 20.23 -1.67 -9.53
C LEU A 63 19.58 -1.31 -10.87
N LYS A 64 19.53 -0.02 -11.23
CA LYS A 64 18.96 0.48 -12.51
C LYS A 64 17.56 -0.06 -12.85
N VAL A 65 16.77 -0.39 -11.82
CA VAL A 65 15.40 -0.93 -11.97
C VAL A 65 14.37 0.19 -11.87
N LYS A 66 13.28 0.11 -12.64
CA LYS A 66 12.16 1.05 -12.51
C LYS A 66 11.31 0.67 -11.31
N ILE A 67 10.85 1.66 -10.54
CA ILE A 67 9.96 1.40 -9.40
C ILE A 67 8.65 2.11 -9.63
N LYS A 68 7.56 1.34 -9.57
CA LYS A 68 6.19 1.84 -9.64
C LYS A 68 5.40 1.41 -8.44
N THR A 69 4.31 2.11 -8.18
CA THR A 69 3.37 1.76 -7.11
C THR A 69 1.93 1.77 -7.60
N LEU A 70 1.08 1.04 -6.89
CA LEU A 70 -0.36 1.13 -7.06
C LEU A 70 -0.85 2.50 -6.55
N PRO A 71 -1.90 3.06 -7.16
CA PRO A 71 -2.55 4.25 -6.66
C PRO A 71 -3.14 4.00 -5.26
N GLY A 72 -3.44 5.09 -4.55
CA GLY A 72 -3.98 5.01 -3.19
C GLY A 72 -5.28 4.20 -3.14
N VAL A 73 -5.60 3.58 -2.00
CA VAL A 73 -6.80 2.73 -1.85
C VAL A 73 -8.08 3.42 -2.28
N TYR A 74 -8.22 4.74 -2.03
CA TYR A 74 -9.38 5.54 -2.46
C TYR A 74 -9.50 5.69 -3.98
N GLU A 75 -8.37 5.73 -4.68
CA GLU A 75 -8.33 5.82 -6.15
C GLU A 75 -8.65 4.45 -6.80
N LEU A 76 -8.51 3.35 -6.04
CA LEU A 76 -8.87 2.00 -6.49
C LEU A 76 -10.37 1.69 -6.34
N VAL A 77 -11.13 2.44 -5.53
CA VAL A 77 -12.55 2.19 -5.23
C VAL A 77 -13.45 2.27 -6.48
N ASP A 78 -13.01 2.97 -7.53
CA ASP A 78 -13.70 3.04 -8.83
C ASP A 78 -13.66 1.72 -9.64
N GLY A 79 -13.11 0.64 -9.06
CA GLY A 79 -13.48 -0.73 -9.41
C GLY A 79 -12.80 -1.29 -10.67
N LYS A 80 -11.77 -0.61 -11.21
CA LYS A 80 -10.98 -1.14 -12.33
C LYS A 80 -9.50 -0.93 -12.11
N VAL A 81 -8.87 -1.85 -11.37
CA VAL A 81 -7.40 -1.94 -11.33
C VAL A 81 -6.91 -2.33 -12.72
N SER A 82 -6.31 -1.38 -13.44
CA SER A 82 -5.67 -1.66 -14.73
C SER A 82 -4.19 -1.32 -14.64
N VAL A 83 -3.36 -1.98 -15.47
CA VAL A 83 -1.93 -1.66 -15.59
C VAL A 83 -1.69 -0.17 -15.89
N LYS A 84 -2.66 0.51 -16.50
CA LYS A 84 -2.58 1.97 -16.77
C LYS A 84 -2.57 2.84 -15.51
N GLN A 85 -2.95 2.29 -14.35
CA GLN A 85 -2.99 3.03 -13.11
C GLN A 85 -1.68 2.93 -12.31
N LEU A 86 -0.73 2.08 -12.74
CA LEU A 86 0.60 2.07 -12.14
C LEU A 86 1.29 3.41 -12.42
N ARG A 87 1.78 4.04 -11.35
CA ARG A 87 2.50 5.32 -11.41
C ARG A 87 3.88 5.21 -10.79
N ASP A 88 4.75 6.15 -11.15
CA ASP A 88 6.04 6.30 -10.49
C ASP A 88 5.84 6.70 -9.02
N ILE A 89 6.84 6.38 -8.19
CA ILE A 89 6.86 6.83 -6.79
C ILE A 89 6.98 8.35 -6.74
N GLN A 90 6.11 8.98 -5.96
CA GLN A 90 6.08 10.43 -5.73
C GLN A 90 6.56 10.74 -4.30
N ILE A 91 6.87 12.01 -4.02
CA ILE A 91 7.39 12.40 -2.71
C ILE A 91 6.35 12.19 -1.60
N GLU A 92 5.07 12.28 -1.95
CA GLU A 92 3.92 12.02 -1.09
C GLU A 92 3.91 10.59 -0.54
N ASP A 93 4.39 9.61 -1.33
CA ASP A 93 4.51 8.21 -0.89
C ASP A 93 5.57 8.03 0.19
N LEU A 94 6.58 8.91 0.22
CA LEU A 94 7.67 8.90 1.21
C LEU A 94 7.32 9.71 2.46
N LEU A 95 6.53 10.77 2.27
CA LEU A 95 5.98 11.59 3.33
C LEU A 95 4.81 10.91 4.04
N GLY A 96 4.26 9.86 3.42
CA GLY A 96 3.12 9.06 3.82
C GLY A 96 2.46 9.54 5.10
N ARG A 97 1.24 10.10 5.00
CA ARG A 97 0.40 10.20 6.19
C ARG A 97 0.31 8.78 6.72
N GLU A 98 0.88 8.53 7.91
CA GLU A 98 0.66 7.25 8.56
C GLU A 98 -0.85 7.01 8.53
N PRO A 99 -1.30 5.84 8.06
CA PRO A 99 -2.70 5.47 8.20
C PRO A 99 -3.03 5.72 9.67
N VAL A 100 -3.89 6.70 9.93
CA VAL A 100 -4.30 6.96 11.30
C VAL A 100 -5.02 5.69 11.72
N HIS A 101 -4.39 4.92 12.60
CA HIS A 101 -5.05 3.82 13.26
C HIS A 101 -6.09 4.43 14.19
N LEU A 102 -7.29 4.58 13.64
CA LEU A 102 -8.45 4.99 14.41
C LEU A 102 -8.80 3.81 15.32
N ASP A 103 -8.64 4.00 16.62
CA ASP A 103 -9.17 3.10 17.63
C ASP A 103 -10.69 3.30 17.67
N LEU A 104 -11.39 2.57 16.80
CA LEU A 104 -12.84 2.68 16.66
C LEU A 104 -13.56 2.30 17.97
N ASP A 105 -12.95 1.47 18.82
CA ASP A 105 -13.52 1.09 20.11
C ASP A 105 -13.45 2.27 21.11
N GLN A 106 -12.31 2.97 21.19
CA GLN A 106 -12.20 4.20 21.99
C GLN A 106 -13.08 5.32 21.44
N ILE A 107 -13.10 5.51 20.12
CA ILE A 107 -13.92 6.54 19.48
C ILE A 107 -15.40 6.24 19.72
N GLY A 108 -15.83 4.99 19.54
CA GLY A 108 -17.20 4.56 19.83
C GLY A 108 -17.57 4.78 21.30
N ALA A 109 -16.69 4.43 22.24
CA ALA A 109 -16.91 4.68 23.67
C ALA A 109 -17.02 6.18 24.01
N TYR A 110 -16.23 7.03 23.35
CA TYR A 110 -16.29 8.48 23.52
C TYR A 110 -17.55 9.10 22.94
N LEU A 111 -18.03 8.59 21.81
CA LEU A 111 -19.22 9.09 21.12
C LEU A 111 -20.53 8.49 21.64
N ALA A 112 -20.45 7.45 22.48
CA ALA A 112 -21.62 6.84 23.10
C ALA A 112 -22.47 7.88 23.84
N ASP A 113 -23.79 7.85 23.59
CA ASP A 113 -24.78 8.79 24.12
C ASP A 113 -24.54 10.28 23.79
N GLN A 114 -23.66 10.58 22.83
CA GLN A 114 -23.41 11.95 22.37
C GLN A 114 -24.25 12.30 21.13
N THR A 115 -24.66 13.56 21.05
CA THR A 115 -25.24 14.12 19.81
C THR A 115 -24.12 14.69 18.94
N VAL A 116 -23.87 14.08 17.79
CA VAL A 116 -22.80 14.48 16.87
C VAL A 116 -23.38 15.26 15.68
N LEU A 117 -22.92 16.50 15.48
CA LEU A 117 -23.25 17.30 14.30
C LEU A 117 -22.12 17.19 13.26
N VAL A 118 -22.40 16.60 12.11
CA VAL A 118 -21.46 16.52 10.98
C VAL A 118 -21.79 17.60 9.96
N THR A 119 -20.97 18.65 9.87
CA THR A 119 -21.12 19.68 8.84
C THR A 119 -20.54 19.18 7.52
N GLY A 120 -21.31 19.28 6.42
CA GLY A 120 -20.87 18.81 5.10
C GLY A 120 -21.07 17.31 4.86
N ALA A 121 -22.05 16.68 5.53
CA ALA A 121 -22.35 15.25 5.42
C ALA A 121 -22.60 14.74 3.98
N GLY A 122 -22.98 15.62 3.04
CA GLY A 122 -23.16 15.27 1.63
C GLY A 122 -21.87 15.15 0.81
N GLY A 123 -20.71 15.52 1.36
CA GLY A 123 -19.40 15.33 0.72
C GLY A 123 -18.82 13.95 1.03
N SER A 124 -17.84 13.51 0.22
CA SER A 124 -17.21 12.19 0.36
C SER A 124 -16.65 11.92 1.76
N ILE A 125 -16.00 12.91 2.38
CA ILE A 125 -15.46 12.83 3.74
C ILE A 125 -16.59 12.80 4.78
N GLY A 126 -17.57 13.71 4.66
CA GLY A 126 -18.68 13.81 5.62
C GLY A 126 -19.57 12.57 5.63
N SER A 127 -19.83 11.97 4.46
CA SER A 127 -20.59 10.72 4.34
C SER A 127 -19.88 9.53 4.98
N GLU A 128 -18.55 9.52 4.96
CA GLU A 128 -17.77 8.47 5.60
C GLU A 128 -17.74 8.63 7.13
N ILE A 129 -17.62 9.86 7.63
CA ILE A 129 -17.74 10.15 9.06
C ILE A 129 -19.13 9.75 9.57
N CYS A 130 -20.21 10.09 8.86
CA CYS A 130 -21.57 9.66 9.24
C CYS A 130 -21.74 8.14 9.34
N ARG A 131 -21.03 7.35 8.51
CA ARG A 131 -21.06 5.88 8.59
C ARG A 131 -20.30 5.33 9.80
N GLN A 132 -19.24 6.01 10.23
CA GLN A 132 -18.39 5.55 11.33
C GLN A 132 -18.95 5.91 12.71
N VAL A 133 -19.79 6.96 12.80
CA VAL A 133 -20.36 7.45 14.07
C VAL A 133 -21.81 6.99 14.33
N ALA A 134 -22.47 6.36 13.36
CA ALA A 134 -23.83 5.83 13.47
C ALA A 134 -23.83 4.37 13.94
#